data_AF-A0A0B3RYS1-F1
#
_entry.id   AF-A0A0B3RYS1-F1
#
_cell.length_a   1.000
_cell.length_b   1.000
_cell.length_c   1.000
_cell.angle_alpha   90.00
_cell.angle_beta   90.00
_cell.angle_gamma   90.00
#
_symmetry.space_group_name_H-M   'P 1'
#
loop_
_entity.id
_entity.type
_entity.pdbx_description
1 polymer ?
#
loop_
_entity_poly.entity_id
_entity_poly.type
_entity_poly.pdbx_seq_one_letter_code
_entity_poly.pdbx_strand_id
1 'polypeptide(L)'
;MTTRPAAQRMAPLTLAALLLAAPLQAEPRLDLDDLRSCVETAVDLGKAPTACVDIAHAPCLEISTETPAVAGLCFTETRQEWSEAIAARMADLGKKAPERIAALAGIEVKYDLLSSLVQCDRMEELALLRELPAEEIQLQKARCTATASGLAYIRLLWRLPDPDTPLAKETDQ
;
A
#
# COMPACT_ATOMS: atom_id res chain seq x y z
N MET A 1 31.18 -21.36 -71.20
CA MET A 1 32.54 -21.18 -70.62
C MET A 1 32.83 -19.69 -70.53
N THR A 2 33.66 -19.32 -69.56
CA THR A 2 34.16 -17.99 -69.16
C THR A 2 33.23 -17.11 -68.30
N THR A 3 33.60 -17.10 -67.02
CA THR A 3 33.21 -16.32 -65.85
C THR A 3 33.83 -14.91 -65.83
N ARG A 4 33.19 -13.94 -65.14
CA ARG A 4 33.83 -12.82 -64.39
C ARG A 4 32.76 -11.99 -63.61
N PRO A 5 33.14 -11.22 -62.57
CA PRO A 5 32.73 -11.52 -61.20
C PRO A 5 31.98 -10.38 -60.48
N ALA A 6 31.58 -10.72 -59.25
CA ALA A 6 30.86 -9.95 -58.24
C ALA A 6 31.26 -8.47 -58.09
N ALA A 7 30.25 -7.59 -58.14
CA ALA A 7 30.31 -6.24 -57.62
C ALA A 7 29.59 -6.20 -56.27
N GLN A 8 30.35 -5.80 -55.25
CA GLN A 8 29.97 -5.64 -53.85
C GLN A 8 28.76 -4.69 -53.72
N ARG A 9 27.71 -5.12 -53.01
CA ARG A 9 26.66 -4.22 -52.52
C ARG A 9 26.90 -3.94 -51.05
N MET A 10 27.23 -2.69 -50.76
CA MET A 10 27.32 -2.12 -49.42
C MET A 10 25.98 -2.32 -48.69
N ALA A 11 26.05 -2.93 -47.51
CA ALA A 11 24.93 -3.00 -46.59
C ALA A 11 24.78 -1.64 -45.88
N PRO A 12 23.56 -1.06 -45.81
CA PRO A 12 23.31 0.05 -44.91
C PRO A 12 23.07 -0.49 -43.49
N LEU A 13 23.99 -0.19 -42.57
CA LEU A 13 23.76 -0.29 -41.14
C LEU A 13 22.78 0.83 -40.74
N THR A 14 21.48 0.54 -40.75
CA THR A 14 20.48 1.34 -40.04
C THR A 14 20.63 1.11 -38.54
N LEU A 15 21.29 2.06 -37.88
CA LEU A 15 21.41 2.15 -36.44
C LEU A 15 20.02 2.44 -35.86
N ALA A 16 19.32 1.41 -35.39
CA ALA A 16 18.09 1.56 -34.61
C ALA A 16 18.44 2.17 -33.25
N ALA A 17 18.17 3.46 -33.08
CA ALA A 17 18.16 4.12 -31.79
C ALA A 17 16.97 3.58 -30.99
N LEU A 18 17.21 2.52 -30.19
CA LEU A 18 16.32 2.15 -29.10
C LEU A 18 16.30 3.31 -28.09
N LEU A 19 15.26 4.13 -28.17
CA LEU A 19 14.85 5.01 -27.08
C LEU A 19 14.65 4.15 -25.83
N LEU A 20 15.59 4.25 -24.90
CA LEU A 20 15.44 3.78 -23.52
C LEU A 20 14.28 4.55 -22.87
N ALA A 21 13.06 4.04 -23.02
CA ALA A 21 11.95 4.41 -22.17
C ALA A 21 12.27 3.87 -20.77
N ALA A 22 12.89 4.70 -19.93
CA ALA A 22 12.93 4.42 -18.50
C ALA A 22 11.48 4.30 -18.02
N PRO A 23 11.12 3.27 -17.24
CA PRO A 23 9.78 3.17 -16.70
C PRO A 23 9.57 4.39 -15.80
N LEU A 24 8.63 5.24 -16.19
CA LEU A 24 8.15 6.34 -15.36
C LEU A 24 7.53 5.67 -14.13
N GLN A 25 8.26 5.65 -13.01
CA GLN A 25 7.67 5.16 -11.76
C GLN A 25 6.60 6.18 -11.38
N ALA A 26 5.35 5.70 -11.31
CA ALA A 26 4.26 6.52 -10.80
C ALA A 26 4.64 6.99 -9.39
N GLU A 27 4.41 8.27 -9.10
CA GLU A 27 4.61 8.78 -7.74
C GLU A 27 3.69 8.00 -6.80
N PRO A 28 4.17 7.61 -5.60
CA PRO A 28 3.34 6.94 -4.62
C PRO A 28 2.15 7.83 -4.25
N ARG A 29 0.96 7.24 -4.13
CA ARG A 29 -0.25 7.96 -3.71
C ARG A 29 -0.23 8.29 -2.22
N LEU A 30 0.43 7.45 -1.43
CA LEU A 30 0.63 7.64 -0.01
C LEU A 30 1.91 8.45 0.26
N ASP A 31 1.74 9.61 0.87
CA ASP A 31 2.84 10.32 1.54
C ASP A 31 2.99 9.78 2.97
N LEU A 32 4.01 8.94 3.19
CA LEU A 32 4.22 8.28 4.48
C LEU A 32 4.74 9.22 5.57
N ASP A 33 5.35 10.35 5.21
CA ASP A 33 5.83 11.34 6.17
C ASP A 33 4.66 12.19 6.67
N ASP A 34 3.81 12.66 5.76
CA ASP A 34 2.55 13.34 6.11
C ASP A 34 1.64 12.43 6.95
N LEU A 35 1.57 11.14 6.62
CA LEU A 35 0.80 10.18 7.40
C LEU A 35 1.35 9.98 8.82
N ARG A 36 2.67 9.89 8.96
CA ARG A 36 3.30 9.81 10.29
C ARG A 36 3.00 11.07 11.10
N SER A 37 3.14 12.25 10.49
CA SER A 37 2.80 13.52 11.13
C SER A 37 1.32 13.60 11.54
N CYS A 38 0.41 13.08 10.71
CA CYS A 38 -1.01 12.97 11.06
C CYS A 38 -1.23 12.09 12.29
N VAL A 39 -0.58 10.93 12.36
CA VAL A 39 -0.68 10.02 13.51
C VAL A 39 -0.15 10.69 14.77
N GLU A 40 1.05 11.26 14.71
CA GLU A 40 1.69 11.96 15.84
C GLU A 40 0.79 13.09 16.37
N THR A 41 0.28 13.93 15.46
CA THR A 41 -0.65 15.01 15.82
C THR A 41 -1.92 14.49 16.49
N ALA A 42 -2.51 13.41 15.97
CA ALA A 42 -3.70 12.81 16.57
C ALA A 42 -3.43 12.29 17.99
N VAL A 43 -2.27 11.65 18.19
CA VAL A 43 -1.83 11.14 19.49
C VAL A 43 -1.60 12.26 20.49
N ASP A 44 -0.91 13.33 20.09
CA ASP A 44 -0.65 14.51 20.93
C ASP A 44 -1.95 15.20 21.37
N LEU A 45 -2.98 15.14 20.51
CA LEU A 45 -4.32 15.65 20.81
C LEU A 45 -5.20 14.67 21.60
N GLY A 46 -4.68 13.50 21.98
CA GLY A 46 -5.43 12.46 22.70
C GLY A 46 -6.56 11.83 21.87
N LYS A 47 -6.46 11.87 20.53
CA LYS A 47 -7.46 11.32 19.60
C LYS A 47 -6.98 10.01 19.01
N ALA A 48 -7.94 9.17 18.58
CA ALA A 48 -7.61 7.99 17.79
C ALA A 48 -7.16 8.42 16.38
N PRO A 49 -6.02 7.93 15.86
CA PRO A 49 -5.47 8.35 14.56
C PRO A 49 -6.20 7.72 13.35
N THR A 50 -7.39 7.16 13.52
CA THR A 50 -8.11 6.46 12.42
C THR A 50 -8.49 7.39 11.28
N ALA A 51 -8.70 8.68 11.55
CA ALA A 51 -9.00 9.69 10.54
C ALA A 51 -7.86 9.90 9.52
N CYS A 52 -6.62 9.52 9.86
CA CYS A 52 -5.50 9.59 8.92
C CYS A 52 -5.68 8.65 7.72
N VAL A 53 -6.43 7.55 7.89
CA VAL A 53 -6.79 6.67 6.77
C VAL A 53 -7.78 7.34 5.82
N ASP A 54 -8.76 8.09 6.36
CA ASP A 54 -9.73 8.80 5.55
C ASP A 54 -9.06 9.91 4.72
N ILE A 55 -8.09 10.62 5.31
CA ILE A 55 -7.27 11.62 4.60
C ILE A 55 -6.49 10.96 3.46
N ALA A 56 -5.83 9.83 3.73
CA ALA A 56 -5.09 9.07 2.70
C ALA A 56 -5.98 8.57 1.56
N HIS A 57 -7.26 8.31 1.85
CA HIS A 57 -8.22 7.79 0.89
C HIS A 57 -8.98 8.89 0.14
N ALA A 58 -8.88 10.15 0.56
CA ALA A 58 -9.60 11.27 -0.05
C ALA A 58 -9.41 11.35 -1.57
N PRO A 59 -8.21 11.16 -2.15
CA PRO A 59 -8.05 11.18 -3.60
C PRO A 59 -8.88 10.10 -4.34
N CYS A 60 -9.04 8.91 -3.75
CA CYS A 60 -9.86 7.85 -4.33
C CYS A 60 -11.36 8.14 -4.21
N LEU A 61 -11.78 8.90 -3.19
CA LEU A 61 -13.16 9.29 -2.95
C LEU A 61 -13.64 10.43 -3.85
N GLU A 62 -12.72 11.24 -4.37
CA GLU A 62 -13.02 12.34 -5.30
C GLU A 62 -13.24 11.86 -6.75
N ILE A 63 -12.94 10.59 -7.05
CA ILE A 63 -13.19 9.99 -8.36
C ILE A 63 -14.70 9.94 -8.63
N SER A 64 -15.09 10.32 -9.84
CA SER A 64 -16.49 10.35 -10.28
C SER A 64 -17.22 9.02 -10.04
N THR A 65 -18.45 9.12 -9.53
CA THR A 65 -19.36 7.98 -9.32
C THR A 65 -19.77 7.31 -10.62
N GLU A 66 -19.65 8.00 -11.76
CA GLU A 66 -19.89 7.43 -13.09
C GLU A 66 -18.77 6.48 -13.54
N THR A 67 -17.65 6.42 -12.80
CA THR A 67 -16.47 5.61 -13.12
C THR A 67 -16.02 4.75 -11.92
N PRO A 68 -16.88 3.85 -11.39
CA PRO A 68 -16.59 3.08 -10.17
C PRO A 68 -15.37 2.16 -10.32
N ALA A 69 -15.09 1.68 -11.53
CA ALA A 69 -13.90 0.87 -11.82
C ALA A 69 -12.59 1.65 -11.58
N VAL A 70 -12.56 2.95 -11.87
CA VAL A 70 -11.38 3.80 -11.66
C VAL A 70 -11.15 4.03 -10.17
N ALA A 71 -12.22 4.29 -9.42
CA ALA A 71 -12.15 4.37 -7.96
C ALA A 71 -11.70 3.04 -7.32
N GLY A 72 -12.23 1.91 -7.82
CA GLY A 72 -11.84 0.58 -7.37
C GLY A 72 -10.35 0.28 -7.62
N LEU A 73 -9.83 0.71 -8.77
CA LEU A 73 -8.40 0.61 -9.08
C LEU A 73 -7.56 1.46 -8.11
N CYS A 74 -7.95 2.72 -7.87
CA CYS A 74 -7.28 3.59 -6.90
C CYS A 74 -7.18 2.94 -5.52
N PHE A 75 -8.28 2.41 -4.97
CA PHE A 75 -8.24 1.73 -3.68
C PHE A 75 -7.37 0.48 -3.69
N THR A 76 -7.36 -0.27 -4.79
CA THR A 76 -6.54 -1.49 -4.93
C THR A 76 -5.05 -1.16 -4.90
N GLU A 77 -4.64 -0.09 -5.58
CA GLU A 77 -3.26 0.40 -5.60
C GLU A 77 -2.87 1.00 -4.24
N THR A 78 -3.74 1.82 -3.64
CA THR A 78 -3.53 2.34 -2.28
C THR A 78 -3.39 1.22 -1.25
N ARG A 79 -4.15 0.12 -1.37
CA ARG A 79 -3.99 -1.08 -0.53
C ARG A 79 -2.60 -1.72 -0.68
N GLN A 80 -2.07 -1.74 -1.90
CA GLN A 80 -0.74 -2.26 -2.18
C GLN A 80 0.33 -1.38 -1.53
N GLU A 81 0.22 -0.06 -1.66
CA GLU A 81 1.12 0.90 -1.00
C GLU A 81 1.07 0.78 0.53
N TRP A 82 -0.12 0.57 1.12
CA TRP A 82 -0.25 0.26 2.55
C TRP A 82 0.47 -1.04 2.94
N SER A 83 0.35 -2.07 2.12
CA SER A 83 1.00 -3.37 2.38
C SER A 83 2.52 -3.24 2.35
N GLU A 84 3.04 -2.43 1.42
CA GLU A 84 4.47 -2.10 1.33
C GLU A 84 4.94 -1.29 2.53
N ALA A 85 4.16 -0.30 2.99
CA ALA A 85 4.46 0.48 4.18
C ALA A 85 4.48 -0.39 5.45
N ILE A 86 3.55 -1.32 5.60
CA ILE A 86 3.54 -2.31 6.69
C ILE A 86 4.81 -3.17 6.65
N ALA A 87 5.14 -3.72 5.48
CA ALA A 87 6.32 -4.56 5.32
C ALA A 87 7.62 -3.80 5.65
N ALA A 88 7.73 -2.55 5.19
CA ALA A 88 8.86 -1.68 5.49
C ALA A 88 8.97 -1.39 7.00
N ARG A 89 7.87 -1.06 7.67
CA ARG A 89 7.87 -0.82 9.13
C ARG A 89 8.21 -2.09 9.91
N MET A 90 7.69 -3.24 9.52
CA MET A 90 8.03 -4.52 10.16
C MET A 90 9.52 -4.86 9.98
N ALA A 91 10.09 -4.58 8.81
CA ALA A 91 11.51 -4.78 8.56
C ALA A 91 12.39 -3.82 9.40
N ASP A 92 11.95 -2.58 9.59
CA ASP A 92 12.62 -1.60 10.46
C ASP A 92 12.57 -2.02 11.93
N LEU A 93 11.39 -2.41 12.42
CA LEU A 93 11.19 -2.94 13.77
C LEU A 93 12.07 -4.18 14.03
N GLY A 94 12.15 -5.11 13.07
CA GLY A 94 13.00 -6.30 13.19
C GLY A 94 14.50 -6.01 13.26
N LYS A 95 14.95 -4.85 12.77
CA LYS A 95 16.36 -4.43 12.82
C LYS A 95 16.72 -3.64 14.07
N LYS A 96 15.76 -2.86 14.60
CA LYS A 96 16.04 -1.82 15.59
C LYS A 96 15.36 -2.04 16.94
N ALA A 97 14.19 -2.67 16.99
CA ALA A 97 13.47 -2.90 18.22
C ALA A 97 13.96 -4.18 18.93
N PRO A 98 13.77 -4.32 20.26
CA PRO A 98 13.99 -5.59 20.92
C PRO A 98 13.13 -6.70 20.30
N GLU A 99 13.63 -7.92 20.30
CA GLU A 99 12.96 -9.09 19.71
C GLU A 99 11.51 -9.23 20.18
N ARG A 100 11.25 -9.04 21.48
CA ARG A 100 9.90 -9.09 22.06
C ARG A 100 8.94 -8.08 21.42
N ILE A 101 9.41 -6.86 21.14
CA ILE A 101 8.59 -5.80 20.53
C ILE A 101 8.33 -6.12 19.06
N ALA A 102 9.36 -6.54 18.32
CA ALA A 102 9.20 -6.94 16.91
C ALA A 102 8.25 -8.15 16.75
N ALA A 103 8.33 -9.13 17.67
CA ALA A 103 7.43 -10.27 17.70
C ALA A 103 5.98 -9.87 18.01
N LEU A 104 5.78 -9.00 19.02
CA LEU A 104 4.46 -8.45 19.35
C LEU A 104 3.86 -7.73 18.15
N ALA A 105 4.63 -6.87 17.47
CA ALA A 105 4.21 -6.15 16.28
C ALA A 105 3.71 -7.10 15.17
N GLY A 106 4.46 -8.18 14.92
CA GLY A 106 4.09 -9.17 13.92
C GLY A 106 2.79 -9.89 14.25
N ILE A 107 2.56 -10.21 15.53
CA ILE A 107 1.32 -10.82 16.01
C ILE A 107 0.14 -9.85 15.81
N GLU A 108 0.27 -8.61 16.30
CA GLU A 108 -0.80 -7.61 16.22
C GLU A 108 -1.20 -7.34 14.78
N VAL A 109 -0.25 -7.06 13.89
CA VAL A 109 -0.53 -6.82 12.46
C VAL A 109 -1.25 -7.99 11.81
N LYS A 110 -0.75 -9.22 12.05
CA LYS A 110 -1.32 -10.42 11.44
C LYS A 110 -2.80 -10.57 11.79
N TYR A 111 -3.13 -10.44 13.07
CA TYR A 111 -4.51 -10.66 13.54
C TYR A 111 -5.42 -9.45 13.29
N ASP A 112 -4.90 -8.22 13.33
CA ASP A 112 -5.65 -7.02 12.95
C ASP A 112 -6.03 -7.04 11.46
N LEU A 113 -5.10 -7.44 10.58
CA LEU A 113 -5.39 -7.61 9.16
C LEU A 113 -6.38 -8.75 8.93
N LEU A 114 -6.13 -9.93 9.48
CA LEU A 114 -6.98 -11.10 9.27
C LEU A 114 -8.42 -10.83 9.72
N SER A 115 -8.59 -10.25 10.91
CA SER A 115 -9.92 -9.92 11.43
C SER A 115 -10.65 -8.90 10.55
N SER A 116 -9.95 -7.87 10.09
CA SER A 116 -10.52 -6.83 9.23
C SER A 116 -10.88 -7.36 7.84
N LEU A 117 -10.03 -8.19 7.23
CA LEU A 117 -10.28 -8.80 5.91
C LEU A 117 -11.48 -9.75 5.95
N VAL A 118 -11.64 -10.53 7.01
CA VAL A 118 -12.83 -11.37 7.21
C VAL A 118 -14.11 -10.51 7.28
N GLN A 119 -14.06 -9.31 7.86
CA GLN A 119 -15.22 -8.41 7.83
C GLN A 119 -15.50 -7.86 6.42
N CYS A 120 -14.46 -7.62 5.61
CA CYS A 120 -14.63 -7.22 4.22
C CYS A 120 -15.28 -8.33 3.38
N ASP A 121 -14.87 -9.58 3.59
CA ASP A 121 -15.48 -10.74 2.92
C ASP A 121 -16.94 -10.92 3.35
N ARG A 122 -17.22 -10.81 4.65
CA ARG A 122 -18.60 -10.83 5.17
C ARG A 122 -19.47 -9.74 4.53
N MET A 123 -18.93 -8.53 4.36
CA MET A 123 -19.64 -7.42 3.72
C MET A 123 -19.96 -7.73 2.25
N GLU A 124 -19.02 -8.31 1.50
CA GLU A 124 -19.25 -8.77 0.11
C GLU A 124 -20.36 -9.84 0.05
N GLU A 125 -20.30 -10.85 0.93
CA GLU A 125 -21.33 -11.90 0.99
C GLU A 125 -22.72 -11.34 1.28
N LEU A 126 -22.81 -10.39 2.21
CA LEU A 126 -24.08 -9.70 2.52
C LEU A 126 -24.56 -8.83 1.35
N ALA A 127 -23.66 -8.20 0.61
CA ALA A 127 -23.99 -7.38 -0.55
C ALA A 127 -24.53 -8.22 -1.71
N LEU A 128 -23.98 -9.42 -1.92
CA LEU A 128 -24.48 -10.39 -2.91
C LEU A 128 -25.93 -10.81 -2.61
N LEU A 129 -26.28 -11.01 -1.33
CA LEU A 129 -27.66 -11.33 -0.92
C LEU A 129 -28.64 -10.16 -1.11
N ARG A 130 -28.14 -8.94 -1.22
CA ARG A 130 -28.95 -7.74 -1.46
C ARG A 130 -29.06 -7.38 -2.94
N GLU A 131 -28.51 -8.22 -3.83
CA GLU A 131 -28.52 -8.02 -5.29
C GLU A 131 -27.94 -6.66 -5.71
N LEU A 132 -26.92 -6.16 -5.01
CA LEU A 132 -26.22 -4.94 -5.43
C LEU A 132 -25.51 -5.16 -6.77
N PRO A 133 -25.36 -4.11 -7.59
CA PRO A 133 -24.58 -4.20 -8.83
C PRO A 133 -23.15 -4.69 -8.56
N ALA A 134 -22.63 -5.54 -9.45
CA ALA A 134 -21.32 -6.16 -9.27
C ALA A 134 -20.20 -5.11 -9.14
N GLU A 135 -20.24 -4.02 -9.91
CA GLU A 135 -19.28 -2.93 -9.81
C GLU A 135 -19.31 -2.23 -8.43
N GLU A 136 -20.48 -2.10 -7.82
CA GLU A 136 -20.61 -1.50 -6.49
C GLU A 136 -20.01 -2.42 -5.43
N ILE A 137 -20.29 -3.73 -5.51
CA ILE A 137 -19.71 -4.74 -4.60
C ILE A 137 -18.19 -4.72 -4.69
N GLN A 138 -17.63 -4.70 -5.90
CA GLN A 138 -16.18 -4.67 -6.10
C GLN A 138 -15.55 -3.38 -5.57
N LEU A 139 -16.18 -2.22 -5.79
CA LEU A 139 -15.71 -0.95 -5.23
C LEU A 139 -15.74 -0.96 -3.70
N GLN A 140 -16.83 -1.44 -3.09
CA GLN A 140 -16.96 -1.55 -1.64
C GLN A 140 -15.87 -2.47 -1.06
N LYS A 141 -15.63 -3.63 -1.69
CA LYS A 141 -14.57 -4.57 -1.29
C LYS A 141 -13.17 -3.94 -1.41
N ALA A 142 -12.87 -3.28 -2.53
CA ALA A 142 -11.59 -2.61 -2.74
C ALA A 142 -11.35 -1.55 -1.65
N ARG A 143 -12.35 -0.70 -1.38
CA ARG A 143 -12.29 0.29 -0.29
C ARG A 143 -12.08 -0.37 1.07
N CYS A 144 -12.87 -1.37 1.43
CA CYS A 144 -12.76 -2.04 2.72
C CYS A 144 -11.38 -2.64 2.96
N THR A 145 -10.84 -3.34 1.95
CA THR A 145 -9.51 -3.98 2.07
C THR A 145 -8.37 -2.96 2.12
N ALA A 146 -8.49 -1.83 1.41
CA ALA A 146 -7.58 -0.70 1.54
C ALA A 146 -7.63 -0.09 2.94
N THR A 147 -8.84 0.09 3.50
CA THR A 147 -9.03 0.65 4.85
C THR A 147 -8.49 -0.30 5.92
N ALA A 148 -8.72 -1.61 5.76
CA ALA A 148 -8.14 -2.63 6.64
C ALA A 148 -6.61 -2.54 6.70
N SER A 149 -5.97 -2.38 5.54
CA SER A 149 -4.52 -2.24 5.43
C SER A 149 -4.03 -0.93 6.04
N GLY A 150 -4.68 0.19 5.74
CA GLY A 150 -4.36 1.48 6.35
C GLY A 150 -4.48 1.48 7.86
N LEU A 151 -5.58 0.94 8.41
CA LEU A 151 -5.76 0.85 9.87
C LEU A 151 -4.71 -0.03 10.55
N ALA A 152 -4.27 -1.11 9.92
CA ALA A 152 -3.19 -1.95 10.45
C ALA A 152 -1.86 -1.19 10.50
N TYR A 153 -1.52 -0.43 9.45
CA TYR A 153 -0.34 0.43 9.44
C TYR A 153 -0.39 1.53 10.50
N ILE A 154 -1.53 2.23 10.62
CA ILE A 154 -1.70 3.30 11.60
C ILE A 154 -1.56 2.76 13.04
N ARG A 155 -2.09 1.57 13.32
CA ARG A 155 -1.93 0.92 14.64
C ARG A 155 -0.49 0.50 14.91
N LEU A 156 0.25 0.05 13.89
CA LEU A 156 1.69 -0.20 14.02
C LEU A 156 2.47 1.04 14.44
N LEU A 157 2.11 2.21 13.92
CA LEU A 157 2.73 3.47 14.31
C LEU A 157 2.30 3.92 15.72
N TRP A 158 1.04 3.71 16.06
CA TRP A 158 0.45 4.26 17.28
C TRP A 158 0.66 3.41 18.54
N ARG A 159 0.54 2.09 18.44
CA ARG A 159 0.49 1.18 19.60
C ARG A 159 1.86 0.67 20.03
N LEU A 160 2.84 0.79 19.16
CA LEU A 160 4.19 0.30 19.41
C LEU A 160 5.12 1.49 19.63
N PRO A 161 6.08 1.38 20.56
CA PRO A 161 7.08 2.40 20.73
C PRO A 161 7.87 2.58 19.44
N ASP A 162 8.29 3.82 19.17
CA ASP A 162 9.21 4.04 18.07
C ASP A 162 10.55 3.32 18.37
N PRO A 163 11.10 2.52 17.43
CA PRO A 163 12.32 1.78 17.66
C PRO A 163 13.53 2.68 17.95
N ASP A 164 13.49 3.95 17.55
CA ASP A 164 14.54 4.92 17.83
C ASP A 164 14.34 5.61 19.21
N THR A 165 13.24 5.33 19.92
CA THR A 165 13.00 5.79 21.30
C THR A 165 13.65 4.84 22.32
N PRO A 166 14.52 5.31 23.23
CA PRO A 166 15.08 4.48 24.28
C PRO A 166 13.96 3.91 25.15
N LEU A 167 13.83 2.58 25.19
CA LEU A 167 12.91 1.93 26.11
C LEU A 167 13.39 2.19 27.54
N ALA A 168 12.49 2.70 28.38
CA ALA A 168 12.75 2.77 29.82
C ALA A 168 13.16 1.37 30.27
N LYS A 169 14.34 1.28 30.91
CA LYS A 169 14.93 0.00 31.34
C LYS A 169 13.85 -0.86 31.99
N GLU A 170 13.60 -2.02 31.41
CA GLU A 170 12.78 -3.07 32.00
C GLU A 170 13.42 -3.38 33.36
N THR A 171 12.81 -2.87 34.43
CA THR A 171 13.22 -3.23 35.79
C THR A 171 12.89 -4.71 35.95
N ASP A 172 13.94 -5.53 35.87
CA ASP A 172 13.95 -6.92 36.29
C ASP A 172 13.15 -7.07 37.59
N GLN A 173 12.03 -7.79 37.53
CA GLN A 173 11.33 -8.30 38.70
C GLN A 173 10.67 -9.64 38.38
#